data_AF-A0A1F6AIC5-F1
#
_entry.id   AF-A0A1F6AIC5-F1
#
_cell.length_a   1.000
_cell.length_b   1.000
_cell.length_c   1.000
_cell.angle_alpha   90.00
_cell.angle_beta   90.00
_cell.angle_gamma   90.00
#
_symmetry.space_group_name_H-M   'P 1'
#
loop_
_entity.id
_entity.type
_entity.pdbx_description
1 polymer ?
#
loop_
_entity_poly.entity_id
_entity_poly.type
_entity_poly.pdbx_seq_one_letter_code
_entity_poly.pdbx_strand_id
1 'polypeptide(L)'
;MKYIFILTLFLVFATHAFAYTLPYPSYMPGHKLYKISRFLDQAKAWWYWGVKSKIKYHASLADKYLVESKTLFEYQQYLLAVDALRRSNEQITAISSRSGEQMKAHTDVLERLKQMLPEEFLWQPEKETPTRLPLHILLDEALFIRNE
;
A
#
# COMPACT_ATOMS: atom_id res chain seq x y z
N MET A 1 33.74 -11.46 37.95
CA MET A 1 32.47 -12.20 37.74
C MET A 1 31.19 -11.34 37.85
N LYS A 2 31.18 -10.13 38.43
CA LYS A 2 29.98 -9.27 38.51
C LYS A 2 29.52 -8.64 37.18
N TYR A 3 30.44 -8.41 36.23
CA TYR A 3 30.12 -7.74 34.96
C TYR A 3 29.52 -8.65 33.89
N ILE A 4 29.59 -9.97 34.04
CA ILE A 4 29.00 -10.93 33.09
C ILE A 4 27.46 -10.94 33.21
N PHE A 5 26.93 -10.66 34.41
CA PHE A 5 25.48 -10.65 34.66
C PHE A 5 24.77 -9.41 34.08
N ILE A 6 25.49 -8.31 33.90
CA ILE A 6 24.95 -7.07 33.31
C ILE A 6 24.90 -7.18 31.78
N LEU A 7 25.83 -7.94 31.17
CA LEU A 7 25.84 -8.17 29.72
C LEU A 7 24.73 -9.11 29.25
N THR A 8 24.32 -10.09 30.08
CA THR A 8 23.20 -10.99 29.77
C THR A 8 21.83 -10.34 29.92
N LEU A 9 21.67 -9.31 30.77
CA LEU A 9 20.40 -8.61 30.94
C LEU A 9 20.03 -7.71 29.73
N PHE A 10 21.02 -7.29 28.94
CA PHE A 10 20.78 -6.47 27.74
C PHE A 10 20.32 -7.30 26.52
N LEU A 11 20.44 -8.63 26.57
CA LEU A 11 20.10 -9.53 25.46
C LEU A 11 18.63 -9.99 25.44
N VAL A 12 17.85 -9.68 26.48
CA VAL A 12 16.45 -10.14 26.62
C VAL A 12 15.43 -9.16 25.99
N PHE A 13 15.87 -8.00 25.50
CA PHE A 13 14.95 -6.95 25.02
C PHE A 13 14.50 -7.05 23.54
N ALA A 14 14.95 -8.04 22.76
CA ALA A 14 14.91 -7.90 21.30
C ALA A 14 13.98 -8.87 20.52
N THR A 15 12.88 -9.37 21.10
CA THR A 15 11.89 -10.13 20.31
C THR A 15 10.44 -9.75 20.63
N HIS A 16 10.10 -8.46 20.55
CA HIS A 16 8.71 -8.09 20.34
C HIS A 16 8.46 -8.18 18.83
N ALA A 17 7.84 -9.28 18.38
CA ALA A 17 7.29 -9.38 17.04
C ALA A 17 6.10 -8.40 16.96
N PHE A 18 6.38 -7.19 16.51
CA PHE A 18 5.33 -6.22 16.22
C PHE A 18 4.58 -6.70 14.97
N ALA A 19 3.26 -6.83 15.08
CA ALA A 19 2.40 -7.13 13.94
C ALA A 19 2.67 -6.11 12.83
N TYR A 20 2.78 -6.59 11.59
CA TYR A 20 3.01 -5.74 10.45
C TYR A 20 2.01 -4.57 10.40
N THR A 21 2.53 -3.34 10.34
CA THR A 21 1.70 -2.12 10.31
C THR A 21 1.95 -1.36 9.02
N LEU A 22 0.88 -1.08 8.28
CA LEU A 22 0.95 -0.26 7.07
C LEU A 22 1.46 1.16 7.40
N PRO A 23 2.21 1.79 6.49
CA PRO A 23 2.75 3.11 6.74
C PRO A 23 1.65 4.17 6.79
N TYR A 24 1.96 5.32 7.38
CA TYR A 24 1.07 6.47 7.29
C TYR A 24 0.98 7.00 5.85
N PRO A 25 -0.18 7.57 5.47
CA PRO A 25 -0.33 8.23 4.19
C PRO A 25 0.74 9.33 4.01
N SER A 26 1.37 9.34 2.85
CA SER A 26 2.31 10.41 2.47
C SER A 26 1.54 11.64 1.95
N TYR A 27 2.20 12.50 1.18
CA TYR A 27 1.53 13.57 0.45
C TYR A 27 0.42 12.98 -0.44
N MET A 28 -0.78 13.59 -0.39
CA MET A 28 -1.93 13.17 -1.19
C MET A 28 -1.97 13.86 -2.56
N PRO A 29 -2.65 13.27 -3.55
CA PRO A 29 -3.01 13.95 -4.79
C PRO A 29 -3.68 15.30 -4.51
N GLY A 30 -3.22 16.36 -5.18
CA GLY A 30 -3.65 17.75 -4.93
C GLY A 30 -2.64 18.61 -4.18
N HIS A 31 -1.72 18.01 -3.41
CA HIS A 31 -0.63 18.75 -2.77
C HIS A 31 0.56 18.98 -3.72
N LYS A 32 1.20 20.16 -3.66
CA LYS A 32 2.35 20.50 -4.55
C LYS A 32 3.51 19.50 -4.42
N LEU A 33 3.77 19.06 -3.20
CA LEU A 33 4.85 18.08 -2.92
C LEU A 33 4.52 16.66 -3.38
N TYR A 34 3.27 16.37 -3.78
CA TYR A 34 2.89 15.05 -4.30
C TYR A 34 3.74 14.67 -5.52
N LYS A 35 3.81 15.55 -6.52
CA LYS A 35 4.59 15.32 -7.74
C LYS A 35 6.08 15.11 -7.45
N ILE A 36 6.62 15.89 -6.52
CA ILE A 36 8.01 15.75 -6.08
C ILE A 36 8.21 14.39 -5.41
N SER A 37 7.31 13.99 -4.50
CA SER A 37 7.39 12.69 -3.83
C SER A 37 7.35 11.53 -4.83
N ARG A 38 6.51 11.63 -5.87
CA ARG A 38 6.40 10.65 -6.96
C ARG A 38 7.68 10.52 -7.77
N PHE A 39 8.30 11.64 -8.10
CA PHE A 39 9.60 11.65 -8.79
C PHE A 39 10.68 11.01 -7.91
N LEU A 40 10.72 11.38 -6.61
CA LEU A 40 11.67 10.81 -5.66
C LEU A 40 11.47 9.30 -5.48
N ASP A 41 10.22 8.81 -5.47
CA ASP A 41 9.95 7.37 -5.42
C ASP A 41 10.56 6.65 -6.63
N GLN A 42 10.40 7.19 -7.83
CA GLN A 42 10.99 6.61 -9.05
C GLN A 42 12.51 6.69 -9.05
N ALA A 43 13.08 7.83 -8.65
CA ALA A 43 14.53 8.01 -8.56
C ALA A 43 15.14 7.05 -7.53
N LYS A 44 14.43 6.78 -6.42
CA LYS A 44 14.85 5.80 -5.42
C LYS A 44 15.03 4.40 -5.99
N ALA A 45 14.31 4.01 -7.05
CA ALA A 45 14.49 2.69 -7.67
C ALA A 45 15.96 2.40 -8.03
N TRP A 46 16.72 3.45 -8.39
CA TRP A 46 18.14 3.36 -8.75
C TRP A 46 19.01 2.99 -7.55
N TRP A 47 18.56 3.28 -6.33
CA TRP A 47 19.23 2.92 -5.07
C TRP A 47 18.93 1.49 -4.59
N TYR A 48 18.01 0.75 -5.22
CA TYR A 48 17.67 -0.62 -4.82
C TYR A 48 18.30 -1.65 -5.77
N TRP A 49 19.58 -1.91 -5.55
CA TRP A 49 20.41 -2.83 -6.33
C TRP A 49 20.20 -4.25 -5.80
N GLY A 50 19.87 -5.21 -6.69
CA GLY A 50 19.70 -6.63 -6.35
C GLY A 50 18.26 -7.07 -6.06
N VAL A 51 18.01 -8.39 -6.17
CA VAL A 51 16.66 -8.99 -6.13
C VAL A 51 15.92 -8.68 -4.83
N LYS A 52 16.55 -8.95 -3.67
CA LYS A 52 15.94 -8.67 -2.35
C LYS A 52 15.62 -7.19 -2.16
N SER A 53 16.50 -6.31 -2.61
CA SER A 53 16.31 -4.86 -2.52
C SER A 53 15.14 -4.41 -3.39
N LYS A 54 15.06 -4.89 -4.64
CA LYS A 54 13.94 -4.59 -5.55
C LYS A 54 12.60 -5.07 -4.99
N ILE A 55 12.55 -6.28 -4.42
CA ILE A 55 11.34 -6.79 -3.76
C ILE A 55 10.90 -5.83 -2.65
N LYS A 56 11.83 -5.42 -1.77
CA LYS A 56 11.53 -4.47 -0.69
C LYS A 56 11.04 -3.12 -1.20
N TYR A 57 11.63 -2.62 -2.29
CA TYR A 57 11.22 -1.38 -2.94
C TYR A 57 9.78 -1.44 -3.45
N HIS A 58 9.46 -2.45 -4.27
CA HIS A 58 8.12 -2.62 -4.81
C HIS A 58 7.09 -2.90 -3.72
N ALA A 59 7.42 -3.74 -2.72
CA ALA A 59 6.56 -3.98 -1.57
C ALA A 59 6.24 -2.68 -0.80
N SER A 60 7.25 -1.83 -0.55
CA SER A 60 7.05 -0.54 0.11
C SER A 60 6.19 0.42 -0.70
N LEU A 61 6.31 0.44 -2.03
CA LEU A 61 5.44 1.24 -2.88
C LEU A 61 4.01 0.70 -2.93
N ALA A 62 3.84 -0.63 -2.93
CA ALA A 62 2.53 -1.26 -2.87
C ALA A 62 1.77 -0.84 -1.60
N ASP A 63 2.44 -0.88 -0.44
CA ASP A 63 1.86 -0.41 0.83
C ASP A 63 1.46 1.06 0.77
N LYS A 64 2.37 1.90 0.27
CA LYS A 64 2.16 3.35 0.16
C LYS A 64 0.90 3.63 -0.66
N TYR A 65 0.77 3.02 -1.83
CA TYR A 65 -0.37 3.25 -2.72
C TYR A 65 -1.66 2.60 -2.22
N LEU A 66 -1.58 1.50 -1.48
CA LEU A 66 -2.77 0.93 -0.85
C LEU A 66 -3.32 1.87 0.23
N VAL A 67 -2.44 2.42 1.07
CA VAL A 67 -2.85 3.40 2.09
C VAL A 67 -3.38 4.68 1.45
N GLU A 68 -2.74 5.16 0.39
CA GLU A 68 -3.23 6.29 -0.41
C GLU A 68 -4.63 6.02 -0.97
N SER A 69 -4.83 4.86 -1.60
CA SER A 69 -6.12 4.41 -2.10
C SER A 69 -7.19 4.36 -1.01
N LYS A 70 -6.89 3.72 0.13
CA LYS A 70 -7.79 3.67 1.29
C LYS A 70 -8.21 5.06 1.74
N THR A 71 -7.26 5.97 1.94
CA THR A 71 -7.55 7.34 2.37
C THR A 71 -8.40 8.10 1.35
N LEU A 72 -8.14 7.91 0.05
CA LEU A 72 -8.94 8.54 -1.01
C LEU A 72 -10.36 7.98 -1.08
N PHE A 73 -10.55 6.68 -0.84
CA PHE A 73 -11.87 6.07 -0.70
C PHE A 73 -12.63 6.64 0.50
N GLU A 74 -11.96 6.79 1.65
CA GLU A 74 -12.54 7.40 2.86
C GLU A 74 -12.98 8.86 2.63
N TYR A 75 -12.27 9.59 1.77
CA TYR A 75 -12.64 10.94 1.34
C TYR A 75 -13.54 11.00 0.11
N GLN A 76 -14.09 9.87 -0.34
CA GLN A 76 -14.99 9.78 -1.50
C GLN A 76 -14.38 10.26 -2.83
N GLN A 77 -13.05 10.32 -2.92
CA GLN A 77 -12.31 10.70 -4.12
C GLN A 77 -12.08 9.46 -5.02
N TYR A 78 -13.17 8.82 -5.45
CA TYR A 78 -13.14 7.47 -6.03
C TYR A 78 -12.27 7.33 -7.27
N LEU A 79 -12.23 8.33 -8.15
CA LEU A 79 -11.40 8.28 -9.36
C LEU A 79 -9.90 8.20 -9.02
N LEU A 80 -9.46 9.00 -8.04
CA LEU A 80 -8.07 9.01 -7.58
C LEU A 80 -7.77 7.75 -6.77
N ALA A 81 -8.73 7.28 -5.96
CA ALA A 81 -8.60 6.06 -5.18
C ALA A 81 -8.38 4.82 -6.07
N VAL A 82 -9.14 4.70 -7.17
CA VAL A 82 -8.99 3.63 -8.16
C VAL A 82 -7.62 3.71 -8.84
N ASP A 83 -7.14 4.90 -9.22
CA ASP A 83 -5.79 5.03 -9.78
C ASP A 83 -4.69 4.63 -8.78
N ALA A 84 -4.81 5.02 -7.51
CA ALA A 84 -3.89 4.61 -6.47
C ALA A 84 -3.94 3.08 -6.22
N LEU A 85 -5.13 2.48 -6.21
CA LEU A 85 -5.29 1.03 -6.07
C LEU A 85 -4.60 0.29 -7.22
N ARG A 86 -4.83 0.73 -8.46
CA ARG A 86 -4.19 0.17 -9.66
C ARG A 86 -2.67 0.22 -9.56
N ARG A 87 -2.11 1.35 -9.11
CA ARG A 87 -0.66 1.48 -8.88
C ARG A 87 -0.16 0.55 -7.78
N SER A 88 -0.92 0.34 -6.71
CA SER A 88 -0.58 -0.65 -5.68
C SER A 88 -0.48 -2.06 -6.31
N ASN A 89 -1.48 -2.43 -7.11
CA ASN A 89 -1.52 -3.73 -7.80
C ASN A 89 -0.31 -3.92 -8.71
N GLU A 90 0.06 -2.92 -9.51
CA GLU A 90 1.26 -2.97 -10.38
C GLU A 90 2.53 -3.31 -9.59
N GLN A 91 2.68 -2.78 -8.37
CA GLN A 91 3.87 -3.06 -7.56
C GLN A 91 3.85 -4.45 -6.94
N ILE A 92 2.68 -4.99 -6.58
CA ILE A 92 2.55 -6.38 -6.10
C ILE A 92 2.84 -7.36 -7.24
N THR A 93 2.36 -7.08 -8.45
CA THR A 93 2.63 -7.94 -9.62
C THR A 93 4.11 -7.96 -9.97
N ALA A 94 4.85 -6.88 -9.68
CA ALA A 94 6.29 -6.77 -9.93
C ALA A 94 7.16 -7.59 -8.96
N ILE A 95 6.61 -8.17 -7.89
CA ILE A 95 7.35 -9.01 -6.94
C ILE A 95 6.95 -10.48 -7.05
N SER A 96 7.95 -11.36 -6.93
CA SER A 96 7.78 -12.82 -7.05
C SER A 96 7.37 -13.52 -5.75
N SER A 97 7.30 -12.80 -4.64
CA SER A 97 6.92 -13.33 -3.32
C SER A 97 5.82 -12.45 -2.74
N ARG A 98 4.63 -13.04 -2.58
CA ARG A 98 3.39 -12.38 -2.14
C ARG A 98 2.83 -13.05 -0.89
N SER A 99 3.67 -13.38 0.09
CA SER A 99 3.22 -14.10 1.28
C SER A 99 3.72 -13.47 2.57
N GLY A 100 2.96 -13.67 3.65
CA GLY A 100 3.28 -13.20 4.99
C GLY A 100 2.30 -12.15 5.53
N GLU A 101 2.65 -11.59 6.69
CA GLU A 101 1.80 -10.64 7.43
C GLU A 101 1.43 -9.38 6.63
N GLN A 102 2.31 -8.96 5.72
CA GLN A 102 2.06 -7.81 4.85
C GLN A 102 0.84 -8.04 3.93
N MET A 103 0.76 -9.19 3.25
CA MET A 103 -0.37 -9.45 2.36
C MET A 103 -1.66 -9.64 3.14
N LYS A 104 -1.60 -10.24 4.33
CA LYS A 104 -2.75 -10.30 5.24
C LYS A 104 -3.27 -8.89 5.58
N ALA A 105 -2.38 -7.97 5.95
CA ALA A 105 -2.77 -6.59 6.22
C ALA A 105 -3.37 -5.88 4.98
N HIS A 106 -2.92 -6.22 3.77
CA HIS A 106 -3.53 -5.70 2.55
C HIS A 106 -4.94 -6.24 2.35
N THR A 107 -5.12 -7.55 2.49
CA THR A 107 -6.42 -8.22 2.37
C THR A 107 -7.43 -7.65 3.37
N ASP A 108 -7.04 -7.46 4.63
CA ASP A 108 -7.88 -6.86 5.66
C ASP A 108 -8.36 -5.45 5.27
N VAL A 109 -7.48 -4.62 4.68
CA VAL A 109 -7.85 -3.29 4.19
C VAL A 109 -8.83 -3.37 3.02
N LEU A 110 -8.58 -4.26 2.06
CA LEU A 110 -9.42 -4.41 0.87
C LEU A 110 -10.80 -4.95 1.21
N GLU A 111 -10.89 -5.95 2.08
CA GLU A 111 -12.17 -6.49 2.55
C GLU A 111 -12.99 -5.42 3.27
N ARG A 112 -12.34 -4.63 4.13
CA ARG A 112 -13.00 -3.50 4.80
C ARG A 112 -13.49 -2.46 3.80
N LEU A 113 -12.69 -2.11 2.78
CA LEU A 113 -13.12 -1.19 1.73
C LEU A 113 -14.33 -1.75 0.96
N LYS A 114 -14.33 -3.05 0.64
CA LYS A 114 -15.45 -3.70 -0.06
C LYS A 114 -16.75 -3.65 0.76
N GLN A 115 -16.67 -3.77 2.07
CA GLN A 115 -17.83 -3.65 2.96
C GLN A 115 -18.39 -2.22 3.05
N MET A 116 -17.54 -1.20 2.92
CA MET A 116 -17.92 0.21 3.10
C MET A 116 -18.34 0.90 1.80
N LEU A 117 -17.86 0.42 0.65
CA LEU A 117 -18.04 1.07 -0.64
C LEU A 117 -19.24 0.49 -1.41
N PRO A 118 -19.94 1.30 -2.23
CA PRO A 118 -20.95 0.78 -3.13
C PRO A 118 -20.32 -0.15 -4.17
N GLU A 119 -21.13 -1.04 -4.74
CA GLU A 119 -20.68 -1.98 -5.78
C GLU A 119 -20.11 -1.24 -6.99
N GLU A 120 -20.79 -0.16 -7.38
CA GLU A 120 -20.41 0.71 -8.48
C GLU A 120 -20.62 2.17 -8.13
N PHE A 121 -19.89 3.04 -8.82
CA PHE A 121 -20.03 4.48 -8.71
C PHE A 121 -20.03 5.14 -10.10
N LEU A 122 -21.01 6.00 -10.37
CA LEU A 122 -21.05 6.81 -11.58
C LEU A 122 -20.47 8.20 -11.29
N TRP A 123 -19.22 8.42 -11.68
CA TRP A 123 -18.58 9.73 -11.56
C TRP A 123 -19.09 10.65 -12.67
N GLN A 124 -19.64 11.80 -12.30
CA GLN A 124 -20.20 12.80 -13.23
C GLN A 124 -19.45 14.13 -13.10
N PRO A 125 -18.40 14.36 -13.89
CA PRO A 125 -17.71 15.65 -13.94
C PRO A 125 -18.57 16.72 -14.63
N GLU A 126 -18.35 17.99 -14.29
CA GLU A 126 -19.12 19.11 -14.85
C GLU A 126 -18.95 19.28 -16.37
N LYS A 127 -17.80 18.88 -16.93
CA LYS A 127 -17.39 19.19 -18.31
C LYS A 127 -16.90 17.99 -19.11
N GLU A 128 -16.97 16.79 -18.54
CA GLU A 128 -16.48 15.57 -19.20
C GLU A 128 -17.57 14.49 -19.19
N THR A 129 -17.33 13.42 -19.94
CA THR A 129 -18.26 12.28 -19.98
C THR A 129 -18.28 11.54 -18.64
N PRO A 130 -19.45 11.14 -18.14
CA PRO A 130 -19.54 10.31 -16.94
C PRO A 130 -18.69 9.04 -17.05
N THR A 131 -18.02 8.67 -15.96
CA THR A 131 -17.21 7.46 -15.87
C THR A 131 -17.81 6.49 -14.86
N ARG A 132 -18.13 5.27 -15.29
CA ARG A 132 -18.59 4.20 -14.41
C ARG A 132 -17.38 3.50 -13.79
N LEU A 133 -17.34 3.45 -12.46
CA LEU A 133 -16.30 2.80 -11.67
C LEU A 133 -16.87 1.53 -11.03
N PRO A 134 -16.52 0.32 -11.50
CA PRO A 134 -16.99 -0.94 -10.91
C PRO A 134 -16.14 -1.29 -9.68
N LEU A 135 -16.39 -0.62 -8.55
CA LEU A 135 -15.53 -0.65 -7.36
C LEU A 135 -15.33 -2.05 -6.80
N HIS A 136 -16.40 -2.85 -6.69
CA HIS A 136 -16.27 -4.22 -6.15
C HIS A 136 -15.45 -5.13 -7.08
N ILE A 137 -15.62 -5.01 -8.40
CA ILE A 137 -14.81 -5.77 -9.37
C ILE A 137 -13.32 -5.43 -9.21
N LEU A 138 -13.00 -4.15 -9.07
CA LEU A 138 -11.62 -3.69 -8.88
C LEU A 138 -11.02 -4.14 -7.54
N LEU A 139 -11.83 -4.20 -6.48
CA LEU A 139 -11.41 -4.72 -5.18
C LEU A 139 -11.24 -6.24 -5.21
N ASP A 140 -12.08 -6.97 -5.94
CA ASP A 140 -11.94 -8.41 -6.12
C ASP A 140 -10.70 -8.77 -6.91
N GLU A 141 -10.39 -8.02 -7.97
CA GLU A 141 -9.12 -8.15 -8.69
C GLU A 141 -7.93 -7.88 -7.76
N ALA A 142 -8.01 -6.83 -6.94
CA ALA A 142 -6.96 -6.52 -5.97
C ALA A 142 -6.78 -7.63 -4.93
N LEU A 143 -7.87 -8.21 -4.41
CA LEU A 143 -7.83 -9.34 -3.48
C LEU A 143 -7.22 -10.57 -4.14
N PHE A 144 -7.62 -10.88 -5.37
CA PHE A 144 -7.05 -11.98 -6.15
C PHE A 144 -5.53 -11.85 -6.30
N ILE A 145 -5.04 -10.68 -6.70
CA ILE A 145 -3.60 -10.41 -6.87
C ILE A 145 -2.78 -10.69 -5.59
N ARG A 146 -3.37 -10.51 -4.40
CA ARG A 146 -2.70 -10.68 -3.10
C ARG A 146 -2.81 -12.09 -2.53
N ASN A 147 -3.74 -12.89 -3.03
CA ASN A 147 -3.98 -14.26 -2.61
C ASN A 147 -3.29 -15.30 -3.51
N GLU A 148 -2.76 -14.90 -4.68
CA GLU A 148 -1.85 -15.69 -5.52
C GLU A 148 -0.45 -15.84 -4.90
#